data_AF-A0A699KKP4-F1
#
_entry.id   AF-A0A699KKP4-F1
#
_cell.length_a   1.000
_cell.length_b   1.000
_cell.length_c   1.000
_cell.angle_alpha   90.00
_cell.angle_beta   90.00
_cell.angle_gamma   90.00
#
_symmetry.space_group_name_H-M   'P 1'
#
loop_
_entity.id
_entity.type
_entity.pdbx_description
1 polymer ?
#
loop_
_entity_poly.entity_id
_entity_poly.type
_entity_poly.pdbx_seq_one_letter_code
_entity_poly.pdbx_strand_id
1 'polypeptide(L)' 'DYKKLSGAIPGTIHYKVIGDGGYEKDITVEAALILANVSVFSPKSSMHYHNITMRNVVKVFRKDTVPSSGSG' A
#
# COMPACT_ATOMS: atom_id res chain seq x y z
N ASP A 1 -24.87 -7.08 12.92
CA ASP A 1 -23.61 -7.78 12.61
C ASP A 1 -22.63 -6.88 11.88
N TYR A 2 -21.66 -6.32 12.59
CA TYR A 2 -20.64 -5.46 12.00
C TYR A 2 -19.68 -6.33 11.18
N LYS A 3 -19.87 -6.34 9.85
CA LYS A 3 -18.96 -6.99 8.89
C LYS A 3 -17.54 -6.50 9.15
N LYS A 4 -16.57 -7.42 9.27
CA LYS A 4 -15.13 -7.08 9.21
C LYS A 4 -14.89 -6.26 7.93
N LEU A 5 -14.64 -4.96 8.09
CA LEU A 5 -14.28 -4.05 7.00
C LEU A 5 -12.82 -4.22 6.56
N SER A 6 -12.06 -5.08 7.25
CA SER A 6 -10.66 -5.38 6.98
C SER A 6 -10.46 -6.87 6.68
N GLY A 7 -9.51 -7.14 5.79
CA GLY A 7 -9.09 -8.48 5.40
C GLY A 7 -7.66 -8.43 4.86
N ALA A 8 -7.03 -9.61 4.76
CA ALA A 8 -5.71 -9.78 4.17
C ALA A 8 -5.85 -10.53 2.85
N ILE A 9 -5.28 -9.97 1.79
CA ILE A 9 -5.27 -10.55 0.43
C ILE A 9 -3.84 -10.42 -0.11
N PRO A 10 -3.31 -11.42 -0.83
CA PRO A 10 -2.06 -11.27 -1.56
C PRO A 10 -2.11 -10.10 -2.57
N GLY A 11 -1.04 -9.32 -2.62
CA GLY A 11 -0.92 -8.19 -3.56
C GLY A 11 0.44 -8.20 -4.25
N THR A 12 0.54 -7.49 -5.37
CA THR A 12 1.77 -7.30 -6.12
C THR A 12 2.06 -5.81 -6.25
N ILE A 13 3.31 -5.43 -6.04
CA ILE A 13 3.78 -4.06 -6.21
C ILE A 13 4.61 -4.01 -7.48
N HIS A 14 4.23 -3.13 -8.41
CA HIS A 14 5.00 -2.93 -9.63
C HIS A 14 6.38 -2.36 -9.28
N TYR A 15 7.46 -2.89 -9.87
CA TYR A 15 8.84 -2.54 -9.48
C TYR A 15 9.13 -1.03 -9.48
N LYS A 16 8.58 -0.26 -10.43
CA LYS A 16 8.68 1.22 -10.45
C LYS A 16 8.21 1.91 -9.17
N VAL A 17 7.36 1.28 -8.36
CA VAL A 17 6.90 1.80 -7.07
C VAL A 17 7.97 1.68 -5.99
N ILE A 18 8.78 0.63 -6.05
CA ILE A 18 9.81 0.29 -5.06
C ILE A 18 11.23 0.40 -5.62
N GLY A 19 11.40 1.08 -6.75
CA GLY A 19 12.69 1.32 -7.39
C GLY A 19 13.01 2.80 -7.51
N ASP A 20 14.08 3.10 -8.23
CA ASP A 20 14.59 4.47 -8.39
C ASP A 20 13.55 5.43 -8.97
N GLY A 21 13.43 6.62 -8.34
CA GLY A 21 12.37 7.61 -8.62
C GLY A 21 11.00 7.28 -8.02
N GLY A 22 10.85 6.16 -7.30
CA GLY A 22 9.64 5.75 -6.59
C GLY A 22 9.71 5.96 -5.08
N TYR A 23 9.17 5.01 -4.32
CA TYR A 23 9.09 5.00 -2.85
C TYR A 23 10.01 3.96 -2.21
N GLU A 24 11.11 3.59 -2.87
CA GLU A 24 12.03 2.52 -2.43
C GLU A 24 12.41 2.62 -0.94
N LYS A 25 12.77 3.82 -0.48
CA LYS A 25 13.19 4.07 0.91
C LYS A 25 12.03 4.16 1.90
N ASP A 26 10.81 4.28 1.39
CA ASP A 26 9.61 4.61 2.16
C ASP A 26 8.71 3.39 2.36
N ILE A 27 8.72 2.47 1.39
CA ILE A 27 8.01 1.18 1.45
C ILE A 27 8.97 0.14 2.00
N THR A 28 9.04 0.09 3.32
CA THR A 28 9.73 -0.97 4.06
C THR A 28 8.71 -1.90 4.72
N VAL A 29 9.19 -3.00 5.31
CA VAL A 29 8.34 -3.85 6.16
C VAL A 29 7.71 -2.98 7.25
N GLU A 30 6.40 -3.13 7.46
CA GLU A 30 5.54 -2.32 8.35
C GLU A 30 5.16 -0.91 7.86
N ALA A 31 5.49 -0.52 6.63
CA ALA A 31 4.92 0.69 6.04
C ALA A 31 3.42 0.53 5.76
N ALA A 32 2.66 1.61 5.94
CA ALA A 32 1.23 1.66 5.60
C ALA A 32 1.00 2.57 4.38
N LEU A 33 0.24 2.08 3.40
CA LEU A 33 -0.03 2.79 2.16
C LEU A 33 -1.51 3.16 2.06
N ILE A 34 -1.79 4.40 1.67
CA ILE A 34 -3.11 4.82 1.20
C ILE A 34 -3.11 4.74 -0.31
N LEU A 35 -4.04 3.96 -0.86
CA LEU A 35 -4.17 3.72 -2.29
C LEU A 35 -5.49 4.28 -2.81
N ALA A 36 -5.47 4.88 -4.01
CA ALA A 36 -6.66 5.31 -4.74
C ALA A 36 -6.92 4.37 -5.93
N ASN A 37 -8.17 3.96 -6.13
CA ASN A 37 -8.62 3.20 -7.31
C ASN A 37 -7.72 1.98 -7.64
N VAL A 38 -7.61 1.04 -6.70
CA VAL A 38 -6.87 -0.23 -6.93
C VAL A 38 -7.61 -1.12 -7.91
N SER A 39 -6.88 -1.69 -8.88
CA SER A 39 -7.43 -2.70 -9.79
C SER A 39 -7.18 -4.10 -9.22
N VAL A 40 -8.17 -4.98 -9.37
CA VAL A 40 -8.07 -6.39 -8.97
C VAL A 40 -7.93 -7.23 -10.23
N PHE A 41 -6.85 -7.99 -10.32
CA PHE A 41 -6.66 -9.00 -11.36
C PHE A 41 -6.94 -10.38 -10.79
N SER A 42 -7.89 -11.10 -11.39
CA SER A 42 -8.37 -12.40 -10.88
C SER A 42 -8.26 -13.50 -11.93
N PRO A 43 -7.07 -14.09 -12.15
CA PRO A 43 -6.90 -15.13 -13.17
C PRO A 43 -7.67 -16.42 -12.85
N LYS A 44 -8.04 -16.64 -11.57
CA LYS A 44 -8.94 -17.72 -11.11
C LYS A 44 -9.85 -17.18 -10.01
N SER A 45 -10.99 -17.84 -9.76
CA SER A 45 -11.98 -17.37 -8.78
C SER A 45 -11.45 -17.30 -7.33
N SER A 46 -10.38 -18.04 -7.01
CA SER A 46 -9.72 -18.04 -5.70
C SER A 46 -8.42 -17.23 -5.67
N MET A 47 -8.01 -16.64 -6.79
CA MET A 47 -6.73 -15.95 -6.92
C MET A 47 -7.00 -14.50 -7.28
N HIS A 48 -6.98 -13.63 -6.28
CA HIS A 48 -7.16 -12.19 -6.46
C HIS A 48 -5.85 -11.49 -6.15
N TYR A 49 -5.38 -10.69 -7.11
CA TYR A 49 -4.17 -9.88 -6.96
C TYR A 49 -4.54 -8.41 -7.06
N HIS A 50 -4.02 -7.62 -6.12
CA HIS A 50 -4.06 -6.17 -6.23
C HIS A 50 -2.79 -5.64 -6.90
N ASN A 51 -2.96 -4.85 -7.95
CA ASN A 51 -1.85 -4.20 -8.63
C ASN A 51 -1.59 -2.79 -8.04
N ILE A 52 -0.46 -2.61 -7.37
CA ILE A 52 -0.01 -1.32 -6.86
C ILE A 52 0.98 -0.70 -7.86
N THR A 53 0.69 0.53 -8.29
CA THR A 53 1.41 1.30 -9.31
C THR A 53 1.64 2.72 -8.80
N MET A 54 2.60 3.46 -9.36
CA MET A 54 2.90 4.82 -8.89
C MET A 54 1.68 5.74 -8.89
N ARG A 55 0.79 5.57 -9.88
CA ARG A 55 -0.43 6.37 -10.03
C ARG A 55 -1.44 6.15 -8.90
N ASN A 56 -1.45 4.97 -8.29
CA ASN A 56 -2.44 4.66 -7.26
C ASN A 56 -1.95 4.87 -5.83
N VAL A 57 -0.65 5.13 -5.62
CA VAL A 57 -0.13 5.50 -4.29
C VAL A 57 -0.46 6.96 -3.99
N VAL A 58 -1.29 7.19 -2.97
CA VAL A 58 -1.65 8.54 -2.51
C VAL A 58 -0.71 9.01 -1.42
N LYS A 59 -0.42 8.13 -0.46
CA LYS A 59 0.44 8.45 0.68
C LYS A 59 1.11 7.19 1.22
N VAL A 60 2.37 7.31 1.61
CA VAL A 60 3.13 6.28 2.32
C VAL A 60 3.41 6.78 3.73
N PHE A 61 3.07 5.97 4.72
CA PHE A 61 3.43 6.17 6.12
C PHE A 61 4.58 5.23 6.46
N ARG A 62 5.74 5.80 6.77
CA ARG A 62 6.94 5.06 7.16
C ARG A 62 6.80 4.59 8.60
N LYS A 63 7.35 3.41 8.91
CA LYS A 63 7.36 2.80 10.24
C LYS A 63 7.75 3.78 11.36
N ASP A 64 8.82 4.56 11.17
CA ASP A 64 9.41 5.40 12.22
C ASP A 64 8.88 6.84 12.26
N THR A 65 7.71 7.10 11.69
CA THR A 65 7.11 8.44 11.76
C THR A 65 6.55 8.67 13.15
N VAL A 66 7.41 9.05 14.10
CA VAL A 66 6.96 9.59 15.40
C VAL A 66 6.15 10.86 15.08
N PRO A 67 4.91 11.00 15.58
CA PRO A 67 4.18 12.25 15.42
C PRO A 67 5.03 13.34 16.04
N SER A 68 5.41 14.37 15.27
CA SER A 68 6.00 15.56 15.84
C SER A 68 4.99 16.09 16.86
N SER A 69 5.31 15.93 18.14
CA SER A 69 4.60 16.62 19.20
C SER A 69 4.87 18.10 18.98
N GLY A 70 3.96 18.78 18.30
CA GLY A 70 4.05 20.22 18.09
C GLY A 70 4.09 20.89 19.47
N SER A 71 5.28 21.33 19.88
CA SER A 71 5.42 22.25 20.99
C SER A 71 5.09 23.64 20.46
N GLY A 72 3.82 24.00 20.58
CA GLY A 72 3.34 25.38 20.54
C GLY A 72 3.22 25.93 21.94
#